data_AF-A0A432R967-F1
#
_entry.id   AF-A0A432R967-F1
#
_cell.length_a   1.000
_cell.length_b   1.000
_cell.length_c   1.000
_cell.angle_alpha   90.00
_cell.angle_beta   90.00
_cell.angle_gamma   90.00
#
_symmetry.space_group_name_H-M   'P 1'
#
loop_
_entity.id
_entity.type
_entity.pdbx_description
1 polymer ?
#
loop_
_entity_poly.entity_id
_entity_poly.type
_entity_poly.pdbx_seq_one_letter_code
_entity_poly.pdbx_strand_id
1 'polypeptide(L)'
;MIYVDTSVIVAALDPEDPRRERAREALERHNGKVISELVLAELASVLARQHGVMASIRSRLGVSEHIAFIAVIIYVLKRFDLKYVDVKGFSRTMLGRLYKPLAYSIELAEKLRLKTLDLLHLAYIKAMKEQGIGVHTLLTADIDFKNREEDIAKTLKITVYLIR
;
A
#
# COMPACT_ATOMS: atom_id res chain seq x y z
N MET A 1 12.89 -6.36 -1.96
CA MET A 1 11.54 -6.31 -1.36
C MET A 1 10.56 -5.67 -2.33
N ILE A 2 9.29 -6.06 -2.23
CA ILE A 2 8.18 -5.58 -3.08
C ILE A 2 7.26 -4.74 -2.20
N TYR A 3 7.07 -3.47 -2.55
CA TYR A 3 6.07 -2.63 -1.89
C TYR A 3 4.70 -2.91 -2.51
N VAL A 4 3.72 -3.22 -1.67
CA VAL A 4 2.36 -3.57 -2.09
C VAL A 4 1.45 -2.37 -1.92
N ASP A 5 0.89 -1.90 -3.03
CA ASP A 5 -0.19 -0.92 -3.05
C ASP A 5 -1.50 -1.56 -2.55
N THR A 6 -2.32 -0.77 -1.85
CA THR A 6 -3.64 -1.16 -1.37
C THR A 6 -4.54 -1.67 -2.49
N SER A 7 -4.42 -1.11 -3.70
CA SER A 7 -5.23 -1.53 -4.86
C SER A 7 -5.14 -3.04 -5.14
N VAL A 8 -3.98 -3.66 -4.93
CA VAL A 8 -3.76 -5.10 -5.13
C VAL A 8 -4.40 -5.93 -4.04
N ILE A 9 -4.32 -5.45 -2.79
CA ILE A 9 -4.97 -6.10 -1.64
C ILE A 9 -6.49 -6.07 -1.83
N VAL A 10 -7.04 -4.92 -2.22
CA VAL A 10 -8.48 -4.76 -2.46
C VAL A 10 -8.94 -5.68 -3.59
N ALA A 11 -8.24 -5.68 -4.73
CA ALA A 11 -8.57 -6.57 -5.85
C ALA A 11 -8.55 -8.06 -5.43
N ALA A 12 -7.61 -8.48 -4.59
CA ALA A 12 -7.53 -9.88 -4.11
C ALA A 12 -8.67 -10.27 -3.15
N LEU A 13 -9.29 -9.29 -2.48
CA LEU A 13 -10.38 -9.50 -1.52
C LEU A 13 -11.76 -9.39 -2.17
N ASP A 14 -11.91 -8.54 -3.18
CA ASP A 14 -13.18 -8.31 -3.86
C ASP A 14 -13.55 -9.51 -4.77
N PRO A 15 -14.66 -10.23 -4.49
CA PRO A 15 -15.11 -11.34 -5.33
C PRO A 15 -15.45 -10.94 -6.76
N GLU A 16 -15.83 -9.69 -6.99
CA GLU A 16 -16.29 -9.16 -8.28
C GLU A 16 -15.17 -8.50 -9.09
N ASP A 17 -13.98 -8.32 -8.52
CA ASP A 17 -12.86 -7.72 -9.27
C ASP A 17 -12.31 -8.73 -10.29
N PRO A 18 -12.29 -8.40 -11.60
CA PRO A 18 -11.80 -9.30 -12.64
C PRO A 18 -10.32 -9.65 -12.47
N ARG A 19 -9.55 -8.86 -11.72
CA ARG A 19 -8.12 -9.06 -11.45
C ARG A 19 -7.88 -9.92 -10.22
N ARG A 20 -8.93 -10.32 -9.49
CA ARG A 20 -8.84 -10.98 -8.18
C ARG A 20 -7.87 -12.15 -8.14
N GLU A 21 -7.99 -13.09 -9.07
CA GLU A 21 -7.12 -14.28 -9.08
C GLU A 21 -5.67 -13.91 -9.35
N ARG A 22 -5.40 -12.98 -10.27
CA ARG A 22 -4.05 -12.49 -10.53
C ARG A 22 -3.47 -11.72 -9.35
N ALA A 23 -4.29 -10.92 -8.66
CA ALA A 23 -3.88 -10.21 -7.45
C ALA A 23 -3.54 -11.20 -6.32
N ARG A 24 -4.36 -12.24 -6.12
CA ARG A 24 -4.08 -13.33 -5.18
C ARG A 24 -2.79 -14.06 -5.51
N GLU A 25 -2.63 -14.47 -6.77
CA GLU A 25 -1.41 -15.13 -7.23
C GLU A 25 -0.17 -14.27 -6.98
N ALA A 26 -0.22 -12.97 -7.27
CA ALA A 26 0.89 -12.05 -7.04
C ALA A 26 1.20 -11.90 -5.55
N LEU A 27 0.18 -11.80 -4.69
CA LEU A 27 0.35 -11.74 -3.24
C LEU A 27 0.86 -13.06 -2.66
N GLU A 28 0.54 -14.20 -3.25
CA GLU A 28 0.93 -15.52 -2.73
C GLU A 28 2.29 -15.99 -3.22
N ARG A 29 2.63 -15.74 -4.49
CA ARG A 29 3.88 -16.23 -5.10
C ARG A 29 5.11 -15.46 -4.67
N HIS A 30 4.96 -14.19 -4.32
CA HIS A 30 6.11 -13.33 -4.04
C HIS A 30 6.42 -13.22 -2.55
N ASN A 31 7.67 -13.48 -2.16
CA ASN A 31 8.16 -13.26 -0.80
C ASN A 31 8.71 -11.84 -0.61
N GLY A 32 8.86 -11.41 0.64
CA GLY A 32 9.47 -10.12 0.96
C GLY A 32 8.60 -8.92 0.57
N LYS A 33 7.29 -9.05 0.80
CA LYS A 33 6.29 -8.00 0.56
C LYS A 33 6.19 -7.09 1.76
N VAL A 34 6.24 -5.78 1.51
CA VAL A 34 6.20 -4.74 2.54
C VAL A 34 5.07 -3.76 2.27
N ILE A 35 4.52 -3.20 3.36
CA ILE A 35 3.48 -2.17 3.33
C ILE A 35 3.82 -1.04 4.31
N SER A 36 3.22 0.13 4.12
CA SER A 36 3.35 1.28 5.03
C SER A 36 2.07 1.52 5.84
N GLU A 37 2.09 2.50 6.76
CA GLU A 37 0.89 2.88 7.50
C GLU A 37 -0.20 3.46 6.59
N LEU A 38 0.16 4.00 5.41
CA LEU A 38 -0.81 4.42 4.39
C LEU A 38 -1.67 3.25 3.93
N VAL A 39 -1.04 2.11 3.61
CA VAL A 39 -1.75 0.91 3.16
C VAL A 39 -2.69 0.39 4.25
N LEU A 40 -2.25 0.44 5.52
CA LEU A 40 -3.11 0.09 6.65
C LEU A 40 -4.32 1.03 6.77
N ALA A 41 -4.11 2.34 6.63
CA ALA A 41 -5.17 3.33 6.70
C ALA A 41 -6.17 3.20 5.55
N GLU A 42 -5.68 2.96 4.33
CA GLU A 42 -6.53 2.73 3.15
C GLU A 42 -7.32 1.43 3.26
N LEU A 43 -6.67 0.33 3.66
CA LEU A 43 -7.36 -0.94 3.90
C LEU A 43 -8.43 -0.79 4.98
N ALA A 44 -8.12 -0.12 6.08
CA ALA A 44 -9.09 0.18 7.13
C ALA A 44 -10.28 1.00 6.57
N SER A 45 -10.00 2.04 5.79
CA SER A 45 -11.02 2.86 5.13
C SER A 45 -11.92 2.04 4.20
N VAL A 46 -11.35 1.11 3.43
CA VAL A 46 -12.10 0.19 2.56
C VAL A 46 -13.00 -0.73 3.38
N LEU A 47 -12.45 -1.38 4.41
CA LEU A 47 -13.21 -2.30 5.27
C LEU A 47 -14.36 -1.58 6.00
N ALA A 48 -14.15 -0.34 6.42
CA ALA A 48 -15.15 0.44 7.14
C ALA A 48 -16.39 0.73 6.28
N ARG A 49 -16.24 0.81 4.95
CA ARG A 49 -17.36 0.97 4.00
C ARG A 49 -18.10 -0.34 3.72
N GLN A 50 -17.53 -1.49 4.09
CA GLN A 50 -18.10 -2.82 3.84
C GLN A 50 -18.97 -3.29 5.01
N HIS A 51 -19.97 -2.50 5.40
CA HIS A 51 -20.80 -2.73 6.59
C HIS A 51 -21.41 -4.14 6.66
N GLY A 52 -21.94 -4.65 5.53
CA GLY A 52 -22.55 -5.99 5.48
C GLY A 52 -21.55 -7.11 5.76
N VAL A 53 -20.35 -7.04 5.18
CA VAL A 53 -19.28 -8.01 5.40
C VAL A 53 -18.82 -7.95 6.86
N MET A 54 -18.58 -6.75 7.39
CA MET A 54 -18.14 -6.58 8.77
C MET A 54 -19.18 -7.04 9.79
N ALA A 55 -20.47 -6.78 9.56
CA ALA A 55 -21.55 -7.26 10.41
C ALA A 55 -21.63 -8.81 10.43
N SER A 56 -21.46 -9.44 9.26
CA SER A 56 -21.42 -10.90 9.13
C SER A 56 -20.24 -11.51 9.89
N ILE A 57 -19.03 -10.94 9.73
CA ILE A 57 -17.82 -11.39 10.44
C ILE A 57 -17.99 -11.22 11.95
N ARG A 58 -18.47 -10.05 12.40
CA ARG A 58 -18.75 -9.78 13.81
C ARG A 58 -19.69 -10.82 14.41
N SER A 59 -20.79 -11.11 13.73
CA SER A 59 -21.78 -12.10 14.15
C SER A 59 -21.19 -13.51 14.26
N ARG A 60 -20.43 -13.94 13.23
CA ARG A 60 -19.78 -15.26 13.21
C ARG A 60 -18.71 -15.45 14.28
N LEU A 61 -17.97 -14.39 14.59
CA LEU A 61 -16.90 -14.41 15.59
C LEU A 61 -17.42 -14.17 17.02
N GLY A 62 -18.63 -13.63 17.19
CA GLY A 62 -19.19 -13.31 18.51
C GLY A 62 -18.41 -12.21 19.25
N VAL A 63 -17.78 -11.29 18.53
CA VAL A 63 -16.92 -10.23 19.10
C VAL A 63 -17.49 -8.83 18.85
N SER A 64 -16.90 -7.81 19.48
CA SER A 64 -17.25 -6.41 19.19
C SER A 64 -16.83 -6.02 17.77
N GLU A 65 -17.48 -4.99 17.23
CA GLU A 65 -17.18 -4.47 15.89
C GLU A 65 -15.72 -4.04 15.74
N HIS A 66 -15.18 -3.36 16.76
CA HIS A 66 -13.77 -2.96 16.79
C HIS A 66 -12.82 -4.17 16.74
N ILE A 67 -13.10 -5.23 17.51
CA ILE A 67 -12.27 -6.45 17.51
C ILE A 67 -12.35 -7.15 16.15
N ALA A 68 -13.56 -7.30 15.58
CA ALA A 68 -13.74 -7.89 14.26
C ALA A 68 -12.94 -7.12 13.19
N PHE A 69 -13.00 -5.79 13.23
CA PHE A 69 -12.30 -4.92 12.30
C PHE A 69 -10.78 -5.12 12.34
N ILE A 70 -10.20 -5.08 13.54
CA ILE A 70 -8.76 -5.30 13.72
C ILE A 70 -8.37 -6.74 13.34
N ALA A 71 -9.21 -7.73 13.66
CA ALA A 71 -8.97 -9.13 13.30
C ALA A 71 -8.93 -9.33 11.79
N VAL A 72 -9.79 -8.66 11.01
CA VAL A 72 -9.77 -8.72 9.55
C VAL A 72 -8.49 -8.13 8.99
N ILE A 73 -8.05 -6.96 9.48
CA ILE A 73 -6.77 -6.36 9.05
C ILE A 73 -5.62 -7.33 9.33
N ILE A 74 -5.53 -7.85 10.56
CA ILE A 74 -4.48 -8.83 10.94
C ILE A 74 -4.55 -10.08 10.07
N TYR A 75 -5.75 -10.59 9.78
CA TYR A 75 -5.95 -11.74 8.90
C TYR A 75 -5.40 -11.46 7.51
N VAL A 76 -5.72 -10.32 6.90
CA VAL A 76 -5.22 -9.94 5.56
C VAL A 76 -3.70 -9.87 5.55
N LEU A 77 -3.09 -9.22 6.55
CA LEU A 77 -1.63 -9.14 6.66
C LEU A 77 -0.99 -10.52 6.76
N LYS A 78 -1.54 -11.41 7.61
CA LYS A 78 -1.01 -12.77 7.79
C LYS A 78 -1.23 -13.65 6.56
N ARG A 79 -2.43 -13.60 5.95
CA ARG A 79 -2.82 -14.44 4.82
C ARG A 79 -1.94 -14.21 3.59
N PHE A 80 -1.46 -12.98 3.42
CA PHE A 80 -0.61 -12.59 2.31
C PHE A 80 0.84 -12.34 2.72
N ASP A 81 1.27 -12.68 3.93
CA ASP A 81 2.64 -12.42 4.42
C ASP A 81 3.11 -10.97 4.15
N LEU A 82 2.26 -10.00 4.53
CA LEU A 82 2.54 -8.57 4.37
C LEU A 82 3.25 -8.04 5.60
N LYS A 83 4.52 -7.63 5.43
CA LYS A 83 5.30 -7.05 6.50
C LYS A 83 5.09 -5.54 6.58
N TYR A 84 4.46 -5.07 7.66
CA TYR A 84 4.46 -3.65 7.97
C TYR A 84 5.87 -3.14 8.24
N VAL A 85 6.23 -2.04 7.59
CA VAL A 85 7.50 -1.33 7.80
C VAL A 85 7.19 0.07 8.31
N ASP A 86 7.60 0.30 9.55
CA ASP A 86 7.49 1.59 10.22
C ASP A 86 8.50 2.59 9.63
N VAL A 87 7.99 3.68 9.06
CA VAL A 87 8.83 4.78 8.58
C VAL A 87 8.97 5.82 9.70
N LYS A 88 10.20 6.20 9.98
CA LYS A 88 10.55 7.08 11.08
C LYS A 88 11.20 8.36 10.59
N GLY A 89 10.99 9.41 11.36
CA GLY A 89 11.73 10.64 11.25
C GLY A 89 11.06 11.70 10.40
N PHE A 90 11.73 12.85 10.35
CA PHE A 90 11.24 14.07 9.74
C PHE A 90 12.31 14.62 8.81
N SER A 91 11.88 15.30 7.75
CA SER A 91 12.74 16.06 6.87
C SER A 91 12.54 17.55 7.12
N ARG A 92 13.64 18.29 7.16
CA ARG A 92 13.61 19.75 7.20
C ARG A 92 13.52 20.26 5.77
N THR A 93 12.44 20.97 5.47
CA THR A 93 12.14 21.54 4.15
C THR A 93 12.03 23.06 4.26
N MET A 94 11.90 23.75 3.12
CA MET A 94 11.58 25.19 3.11
C MET A 94 10.20 25.51 3.72
N LEU A 95 9.32 24.51 3.84
CA LEU A 95 7.99 24.63 4.47
C LEU A 95 8.01 24.25 5.97
N GLY A 96 9.19 24.03 6.53
CA GLY A 96 9.38 23.60 7.91
C GLY A 96 9.66 22.09 8.05
N ARG A 97 9.43 21.58 9.26
CA ARG A 97 9.71 20.18 9.62
C ARG A 97 8.49 19.33 9.31
N LEU A 98 8.63 18.43 8.34
CA LEU A 98 7.55 17.54 7.90
C LEU A 98 7.92 16.08 8.13
N TYR A 99 6.91 15.25 8.37
CA TYR A 99 7.10 13.80 8.38
C TYR A 99 7.64 13.34 7.02
N LYS A 100 8.60 12.41 7.01
CA LYS A 100 9.37 12.05 5.80
C LYS A 100 8.50 11.74 4.56
N PRO A 101 7.51 10.83 4.63
CA PRO A 101 6.61 10.57 3.50
C PRO A 101 5.87 11.82 2.99
N LEU A 102 5.48 12.75 3.85
CA LEU A 102 4.85 14.00 3.42
C LEU A 102 5.85 14.94 2.72
N ALA A 103 7.08 15.04 3.23
CA ALA A 103 8.11 15.83 2.57
C ALA A 103 8.46 15.26 1.18
N TYR A 104 8.57 13.94 1.07
CA TYR A 104 8.90 13.27 -0.18
C TYR A 104 7.75 13.28 -1.18
N SER A 105 6.48 13.22 -0.75
CA SER A 105 5.37 13.35 -1.70
C SER A 105 5.35 14.73 -2.36
N ILE A 106 5.67 15.80 -1.62
CA ILE A 106 5.83 17.16 -2.16
C ILE A 106 6.99 17.21 -3.17
N GLU A 107 8.15 16.64 -2.83
CA GLU A 107 9.31 16.58 -3.74
C GLU A 107 9.00 15.80 -5.04
N LEU A 108 8.22 14.72 -4.93
CA LEU A 108 7.86 13.87 -6.06
C LEU A 108 6.74 14.48 -6.93
N ALA A 109 5.94 15.40 -6.39
CA ALA A 109 4.77 15.96 -7.08
C ALA A 109 5.13 16.64 -8.40
N GLU A 110 6.20 17.45 -8.41
CA GLU A 110 6.67 18.16 -9.60
C GLU A 110 7.11 17.18 -10.71
N LYS A 111 7.81 16.11 -10.30
CA LYS A 111 8.45 15.14 -11.20
C LYS A 111 7.46 14.15 -11.79
N LEU A 112 6.52 13.64 -10.98
CA LEU A 112 5.67 12.51 -11.34
C LEU A 112 4.23 12.91 -11.68
N ARG A 113 3.74 14.03 -11.12
CA ARG A 113 2.39 14.58 -11.37
C ARG A 113 1.27 13.54 -11.20
N LEU A 114 1.44 12.65 -10.23
CA LEU A 114 0.44 11.66 -9.81
C LEU A 114 -0.49 12.25 -8.75
N LYS A 115 -1.57 11.55 -8.41
CA LYS A 115 -2.48 11.95 -7.32
C LYS A 115 -1.74 11.89 -5.98
N THR A 116 -2.22 12.64 -4.99
CA THR A 116 -1.56 12.74 -3.69
C THR A 116 -1.36 11.39 -2.99
N LEU A 117 -2.35 10.49 -3.03
CA LEU A 117 -2.24 9.16 -2.43
C LEU A 117 -1.19 8.30 -3.15
N ASP A 118 -1.19 8.32 -4.48
CA ASP A 118 -0.20 7.64 -5.30
C ASP A 118 1.23 8.14 -5.02
N LEU A 119 1.39 9.46 -4.91
CA LEU A 119 2.65 10.09 -4.53
C LEU A 119 3.09 9.66 -3.13
N LEU A 120 2.14 9.47 -2.19
CA LEU A 120 2.47 9.01 -0.85
C LEU A 120 2.97 7.56 -0.87
N HIS A 121 2.41 6.65 -1.65
CA HIS A 121 2.98 5.30 -1.80
C HIS A 121 4.44 5.34 -2.25
N LEU A 122 4.73 6.15 -3.28
CA LEU A 122 6.09 6.33 -3.78
C LEU A 122 7.01 7.02 -2.77
N ALA A 123 6.47 7.96 -1.99
CA ALA A 123 7.19 8.62 -0.91
C ALA A 123 7.53 7.66 0.24
N TYR A 124 6.65 6.72 0.58
CA TYR A 124 6.94 5.65 1.52
C TYR A 124 8.05 4.74 0.99
N ILE A 125 8.02 4.37 -0.29
CA ILE A 125 9.11 3.61 -0.90
C ILE A 125 10.45 4.37 -0.77
N LYS A 126 10.46 5.67 -1.09
CA LYS A 126 11.66 6.51 -0.93
C LYS A 126 12.16 6.51 0.52
N ALA A 127 11.27 6.75 1.48
CA ALA A 127 11.63 6.79 2.89
C ALA A 127 12.14 5.43 3.40
N MET A 128 11.53 4.32 2.99
CA MET A 128 11.99 2.97 3.32
C MET A 128 13.39 2.71 2.78
N LYS A 129 13.68 3.11 1.53
CA LYS A 129 15.01 2.96 0.93
C LYS A 129 16.08 3.74 1.69
N GLU A 130 15.78 4.97 2.12
CA GLU A 130 16.70 5.73 2.97
C GLU A 130 16.94 5.11 4.35
N GLN A 131 15.98 4.34 4.87
CA GLN A 131 16.16 3.54 6.09
C GLN A 131 16.92 2.23 5.85
N GLY A 132 17.44 2.00 4.65
CA GLY A 132 18.17 0.77 4.30
C GLY A 132 17.28 -0.41 3.89
N ILE A 133 15.96 -0.19 3.71
CA ILE A 133 15.06 -1.24 3.22
C ILE A 133 15.16 -1.33 1.69
N GLY A 134 15.65 -2.46 1.19
CA GLY A 134 15.84 -2.71 -0.25
C GLY A 134 14.53 -2.92 -1.02
N VAL A 135 13.70 -1.88 -1.17
CA VAL A 135 12.52 -1.91 -2.03
C VAL A 135 12.96 -1.68 -3.48
N HIS A 136 12.61 -2.64 -4.35
CA HIS A 136 12.99 -2.64 -5.77
C HIS A 136 11.79 -2.65 -6.71
N THR A 137 10.60 -2.97 -6.22
CA THR A 137 9.40 -3.10 -7.05
C THR A 137 8.20 -2.53 -6.32
N LEU A 138 7.37 -1.78 -7.05
CA LEU A 138 6.00 -1.43 -6.68
C LEU A 138 5.06 -2.44 -7.35
N LEU A 139 4.26 -3.14 -6.56
CA LEU A 139 3.19 -4.02 -7.00
C LEU A 139 1.86 -3.26 -6.87
N THR A 140 1.18 -3.00 -8.00
CA THR A 140 -0.03 -2.17 -8.07
C THR A 140 -1.06 -2.74 -9.05
N ALA A 141 -2.32 -2.38 -8.88
CA ALA A 141 -3.39 -2.60 -9.85
C ALA A 141 -3.82 -1.29 -10.55
N ASP A 142 -3.16 -0.16 -10.24
CA ASP A 142 -3.44 1.15 -10.83
C ASP A 142 -2.54 1.41 -12.05
N ILE A 143 -3.19 1.67 -13.19
CA ILE A 143 -2.54 1.96 -14.47
C ILE A 143 -1.76 3.30 -14.43
N ASP A 144 -2.12 4.24 -13.55
CA ASP A 144 -1.49 5.56 -13.45
C ASP A 144 0.00 5.43 -13.09
N PHE A 145 0.37 4.49 -12.22
CA PHE A 145 1.78 4.18 -11.96
C PHE A 145 2.49 3.60 -13.17
N LYS A 146 1.83 2.72 -13.93
CA LYS A 146 2.42 2.13 -15.13
C LYS A 146 2.65 3.18 -16.22
N ASN A 147 1.72 4.13 -16.36
CA ASN A 147 1.84 5.26 -17.28
C ASN A 147 2.99 6.21 -16.93
N ARG A 148 3.53 6.14 -15.70
CA ARG A 148 4.67 6.93 -15.20
C ARG A 148 5.89 6.07 -14.89
N GLU A 149 5.94 4.83 -15.36
CA GLU A 149 6.98 3.87 -14.96
C GLU A 149 8.40 4.37 -15.25
N GLU A 150 8.65 5.02 -16.39
CA GLU A 150 9.97 5.54 -16.72
C GLU A 150 10.44 6.61 -15.73
N ASP A 151 9.56 7.55 -15.38
CA ASP A 151 9.88 8.63 -14.45
C ASP A 151 10.05 8.12 -13.02
N ILE A 152 9.22 7.13 -12.63
CA ILE A 152 9.36 6.40 -11.36
C ILE A 152 10.70 5.67 -11.32
N ALA A 153 11.07 4.94 -12.38
CA ALA A 153 12.32 4.20 -12.45
C ALA A 153 13.53 5.13 -12.41
N LYS A 154 13.49 6.26 -13.13
CA LYS A 154 14.56 7.28 -13.08
C LYS A 154 14.72 7.87 -11.69
N THR A 155 13.61 8.21 -11.02
CA THR A 155 13.58 8.94 -9.75
C THR A 155 13.88 8.05 -8.55
N LEU A 156 13.27 6.86 -8.48
CA LEU A 156 13.29 5.99 -7.29
C LEU A 156 14.10 4.72 -7.49
N LYS A 157 14.54 4.41 -8.71
CA LYS A 157 15.28 3.19 -9.04
C LYS A 157 14.50 1.93 -8.60
N ILE A 158 13.23 1.87 -8.98
CA ILE A 158 12.33 0.73 -8.77
C ILE A 158 11.59 0.38 -10.08
N THR A 159 11.08 -0.83 -10.18
CA THR A 159 10.20 -1.28 -11.26
C THR A 159 8.73 -1.20 -10.86
N VAL A 160 7.82 -1.03 -11.83
CA VAL A 160 6.37 -1.06 -11.60
C VAL A 160 5.78 -2.34 -12.17
N TYR A 161 5.27 -3.20 -11.30
CA TYR A 161 4.56 -4.42 -11.66
C TYR A 161 3.05 -4.19 -11.54
N LEU A 162 2.37 -4.16 -12.69
CA LEU A 162 0.93 -3.93 -12.79
C LEU A 162 0.17 -5.25 -12.90
N ILE A 163 -0.80 -5.46 -12.01
CA ILE A 163 -1.81 -6.50 -12.15
C ILE A 163 -2.88 -6.03 -13.14
N ARG A 164 -3.00 -6.73 -14.26
CA ARG A 164 -4.03 -6.53 -15.29
C ARG A 164 -4.97 -7.71 -15.33
#